data_AF-A0A9Q4HWA5-F1
#
_entry.id   AF-A0A9Q4HWA5-F1
#
_cell.length_a   1.000
_cell.length_b   1.000
_cell.length_c   1.000
_cell.angle_alpha   90.00
_cell.angle_beta   90.00
_cell.angle_gamma   90.00
#
_symmetry.space_group_name_H-M   'P 1'
#
loop_
_entity.id
_entity.type
_entity.pdbx_description
1 polymer ?
#
loop_
_entity_poly.entity_id
_entity_poly.type
_entity_poly.pdbx_seq_one_letter_code
_entity_poly.pdbx_strand_id
1 'polypeptide(L)'
;LTRDRLNQIEGIYCVGSEILGSKAAYSYDPTKLIISVKNLGLTGHDVEKWLRESFNIEVELSDLYNILCIFTPGDSQNDADRLVEALTEIAHQMSEQDVTHQQTEVLLPEIPLLAMTPRDAFYANTEVIPLKEASGRIIAEFVMVYPPGIPIFIPGEIITEENISYIFKNLDAGLPVQGPEDSTLNMIRVIKEQKAIQ
;
A
#
# COMPACT_ATOMS: atom_id res chain seq x y z
N LEU A 1 12.12 23.56 2.37
CA LEU A 1 13.35 23.21 3.13
C LEU A 1 13.48 21.70 3.32
N THR A 2 12.74 21.07 4.23
CA THR A 2 12.88 19.60 4.49
C THR A 2 12.66 18.76 3.24
N ARG A 3 11.57 19.01 2.50
CA ARG A 3 11.26 18.32 1.24
C ARG A 3 12.34 18.48 0.18
N ASP A 4 12.86 19.70 0.02
CA ASP A 4 13.93 19.97 -0.94
C ASP A 4 15.20 19.20 -0.58
N ARG A 5 15.52 19.09 0.72
CA ARG A 5 16.64 18.28 1.24
C ARG A 5 16.42 16.79 1.01
N LEU A 6 15.21 16.28 1.26
CA LEU A 6 14.86 14.89 0.97
C LEU A 6 15.01 14.55 -0.52
N ASN A 7 14.61 15.47 -1.39
CA ASN A 7 14.78 15.34 -2.85
C ASN A 7 16.23 15.47 -3.35
N GLN A 8 17.20 15.76 -2.48
CA GLN A 8 18.63 15.64 -2.81
C GLN A 8 19.21 14.24 -2.50
N ILE A 9 18.46 13.39 -1.80
CA ILE A 9 18.91 12.04 -1.44
C ILE A 9 18.65 11.11 -2.62
N GLU A 10 19.69 10.42 -3.09
CA GLU A 10 19.55 9.48 -4.20
C GLU A 10 18.59 8.34 -3.84
N GLY A 11 17.72 7.98 -4.79
CA GLY A 11 16.71 6.93 -4.60
C GLY A 11 15.49 7.35 -3.77
N ILE A 12 15.45 8.56 -3.23
CA ILE A 12 14.30 9.12 -2.51
C ILE A 12 13.62 10.19 -3.34
N TYR A 13 12.29 10.23 -3.28
CA TYR A 13 11.50 11.28 -3.89
C TYR A 13 10.35 11.69 -2.97
N CYS A 14 10.37 12.92 -2.47
CA CYS A 14 9.30 13.52 -1.68
C CYS A 14 8.42 14.42 -2.54
N VAL A 15 7.14 14.03 -2.63
CA VAL A 15 6.12 14.69 -3.44
C VAL A 15 5.88 16.13 -2.99
N GLY A 16 5.87 17.06 -3.94
CA GLY A 16 5.61 18.49 -3.74
C GLY A 16 4.69 19.10 -4.79
N SER A 17 4.87 20.40 -5.07
CA SER A 17 4.01 21.17 -5.99
C SER A 17 4.04 20.71 -7.45
N GLU A 18 5.01 19.88 -7.84
CA GLU A 18 5.16 19.34 -9.18
C GLU A 18 3.99 18.42 -9.60
N ILE A 19 3.19 17.93 -8.67
CA ILE A 19 1.96 17.15 -8.98
C ILE A 19 0.78 18.05 -9.37
N LEU A 20 0.90 19.36 -9.19
CA LEU A 20 -0.17 20.32 -9.47
C LEU A 20 -0.26 20.62 -10.97
N GLY A 21 -1.45 21.02 -11.41
CA GLY A 21 -1.70 21.48 -12.79
C GLY A 21 -2.55 20.53 -13.63
N SER A 22 -2.94 19.38 -13.09
CA SER A 22 -3.99 18.54 -13.67
C SER A 22 -5.38 18.95 -13.14
N LYS A 23 -6.45 18.57 -13.84
CA LYS A 23 -7.83 18.73 -13.34
C LYS A 23 -8.07 17.95 -12.03
N ALA A 24 -7.24 16.94 -11.75
CA ALA A 24 -7.35 16.11 -10.56
C ALA A 24 -6.55 16.64 -9.36
N ALA A 25 -5.62 17.59 -9.56
CA ALA A 25 -4.72 18.07 -8.52
C ALA A 25 -4.65 19.62 -8.50
N TYR A 26 -5.61 20.22 -7.81
CA TYR A 26 -5.67 21.68 -7.62
C TYR A 26 -4.67 22.19 -6.57
N SER A 27 -4.51 21.46 -5.46
CA SER A 27 -3.60 21.80 -4.36
C SER A 27 -3.13 20.53 -3.64
N TYR A 28 -2.09 20.66 -2.81
CA TYR A 28 -1.62 19.63 -1.89
C TYR A 28 -1.40 20.24 -0.49
N ASP A 29 -1.28 19.38 0.52
CA ASP A 29 -0.98 19.79 1.90
C ASP A 29 0.55 19.75 2.13
N PRO A 30 1.21 20.90 2.34
CA PRO A 30 2.66 20.95 2.51
C PRO A 30 3.15 20.27 3.80
N THR A 31 2.29 20.10 4.80
CA THR A 31 2.61 19.45 6.08
C THR A 31 2.69 17.93 5.98
N LYS A 32 2.13 17.36 4.91
CA LYS A 32 2.19 15.93 4.60
C LYS A 32 3.38 15.65 3.69
N LEU A 33 4.41 15.02 4.22
CA LEU A 33 5.56 14.55 3.46
C LEU A 33 5.27 13.12 2.97
N ILE A 34 4.79 12.99 1.73
CA ILE A 34 4.72 11.69 1.05
C ILE A 34 6.09 11.43 0.44
N ILE A 35 6.78 10.40 0.92
CA ILE A 35 8.16 10.11 0.55
C ILE A 35 8.19 8.73 -0.10
N SER A 36 8.51 8.70 -1.39
CA SER A 36 8.73 7.48 -2.15
C SER A 36 10.13 6.95 -1.90
N VAL A 37 10.20 5.67 -1.56
CA VAL A 37 11.43 4.89 -1.29
C VAL A 37 11.62 3.76 -2.30
N LYS A 38 10.74 3.67 -3.31
CA LYS A 38 10.71 2.57 -4.30
C LYS A 38 12.02 2.34 -5.05
N ASN A 39 12.83 3.39 -5.20
CA ASN A 39 14.10 3.32 -5.91
C ASN A 39 15.26 2.88 -5.00
N LEU A 40 15.04 2.76 -3.69
CA LEU A 40 16.01 2.20 -2.74
C LEU A 40 16.01 0.67 -2.74
N GLY A 41 15.07 0.02 -3.45
CA GLY A 41 14.89 -1.43 -3.37
C GLY A 41 14.25 -1.91 -2.06
N LEU A 42 13.76 -0.97 -1.24
CA LEU A 42 13.06 -1.23 0.02
C LEU A 42 11.57 -0.98 -0.13
N THR A 43 10.77 -1.70 0.66
CA THR A 43 9.35 -1.35 0.83
C THR A 43 9.22 -0.18 1.80
N GLY A 44 8.08 0.53 1.76
CA GLY A 44 7.78 1.54 2.77
C GLY A 44 7.73 0.94 4.19
N HIS A 45 7.25 -0.30 4.32
CA HIS A 45 7.21 -1.02 5.59
C HIS A 45 8.61 -1.32 6.14
N ASP A 46 9.56 -1.69 5.28
CA ASP A 46 10.97 -1.89 5.68
C ASP A 46 11.56 -0.58 6.22
N VAL A 47 11.33 0.53 5.50
CA VAL A 47 11.83 1.85 5.91
C VAL A 47 11.16 2.32 7.20
N GLU A 48 9.84 2.13 7.36
CA GLU A 48 9.12 2.40 8.60
C GLU A 48 9.75 1.66 9.78
N LYS A 49 9.96 0.35 9.64
CA LYS A 49 10.57 -0.47 10.69
C LYS A 49 11.96 0.06 11.05
N TRP A 50 12.76 0.41 10.05
CA TRP A 50 14.10 0.92 10.26
C TRP A 50 14.11 2.28 10.98
N LEU A 51 13.26 3.21 10.54
CA LEU A 51 13.08 4.52 11.19
C LEU A 51 12.66 4.37 12.66
N ARG A 52 11.73 3.45 12.94
CA ARG A 52 11.26 3.17 14.31
C ARG A 52 12.36 2.56 15.17
N GLU A 53 12.98 1.48 14.71
CA GLU A 53 13.91 0.68 15.51
C GLU A 53 15.27 1.34 15.70
N SER A 54 15.79 2.05 14.69
CA SER A 54 17.14 2.63 14.71
C SER A 54 17.18 4.12 15.00
N PHE A 55 16.14 4.86 14.64
CA PHE A 55 16.13 6.32 14.73
C PHE A 55 15.07 6.85 15.70
N ASN A 56 14.19 6.00 16.23
CA ASN A 56 13.06 6.37 17.08
C ASN A 56 12.20 7.45 16.41
N ILE A 57 11.87 7.21 15.13
CA ILE A 57 10.99 8.02 14.30
C ILE A 57 9.79 7.16 13.91
N GLU A 58 8.60 7.60 14.26
CA GLU A 58 7.35 6.95 13.88
C GLU A 58 6.78 7.67 12.65
N VAL A 59 6.45 6.92 11.60
CA VAL A 59 5.73 7.45 10.43
C VAL A 59 4.23 7.25 10.63
N GLU A 60 3.42 8.08 9.96
CA GLU A 60 1.96 7.96 10.06
C GLU A 60 1.45 6.69 9.35
N LEU A 61 1.99 6.40 8.17
CA LEU A 61 1.70 5.20 7.41
C LEU A 61 2.85 4.85 6.47
N SER A 62 2.90 3.57 6.07
CA SER A 62 3.72 3.10 4.97
C SER A 62 2.93 2.16 4.05
N ASP A 63 3.32 2.11 2.79
CA ASP A 63 2.82 1.15 1.80
C ASP A 63 3.99 0.43 1.12
N LEU A 64 3.75 -0.27 0.01
CA LEU A 64 4.80 -0.97 -0.75
C LEU A 64 5.95 -0.07 -1.20
N TYR A 65 5.72 1.23 -1.40
CA TYR A 65 6.63 2.14 -2.11
C TYR A 65 6.89 3.46 -1.41
N ASN A 66 6.09 3.81 -0.40
CA ASN A 66 6.06 5.13 0.21
C ASN A 66 5.93 5.05 1.73
N ILE A 67 6.43 6.08 2.38
CA ILE A 67 6.10 6.44 3.76
C ILE A 67 5.44 7.83 3.78
N LEU A 68 4.61 8.07 4.78
CA LEU A 68 4.00 9.38 5.04
C LEU A 68 4.44 9.89 6.41
N CYS A 69 5.02 11.08 6.44
CA CYS A 69 5.27 11.82 7.68
C CYS A 69 4.36 13.05 7.72
N ILE A 70 3.74 13.32 8.87
CA ILE A 70 2.91 14.51 9.08
C ILE A 70 3.65 15.44 10.04
N PHE A 71 3.88 16.68 9.61
CA PHE A 71 4.39 17.73 10.48
C PHE A 71 3.25 18.51 11.11
N THR A 72 3.26 18.60 12.42
CA THR A 72 2.31 19.31 13.26
C THR A 72 3.01 20.48 13.97
N PRO A 73 2.26 21.38 14.62
CA PRO A 73 2.87 22.42 15.47
C PRO A 73 3.71 21.87 16.65
N GLY A 74 3.60 20.57 16.96
CA GLY A 74 4.43 19.93 17.97
C GLY A 74 5.83 19.55 17.47
N ASP A 75 6.05 19.54 16.17
CA ASP A 75 7.30 19.13 15.55
C ASP A 75 8.27 20.30 15.43
N SER A 76 9.53 20.03 15.72
CA SER A 76 10.61 21.01 15.69
C SER A 76 11.46 20.88 14.43
N GLN A 77 12.31 21.89 14.18
CA GLN A 77 13.31 21.79 13.11
C GLN A 77 14.28 20.61 13.35
N ASN A 78 14.57 20.27 14.61
CA ASN A 78 15.40 19.13 14.96
C ASN A 78 14.76 17.80 14.54
N ASP A 79 13.44 17.67 14.60
CA ASP A 79 12.73 16.46 14.15
C ASP A 79 12.81 16.33 12.62
N ALA A 80 12.69 17.45 11.91
CA ALA A 80 12.94 17.50 10.47
C ALA A 80 14.37 17.13 10.09
N ASP A 81 15.36 17.59 10.85
CA ASP A 81 16.77 17.29 10.62
C ASP A 81 17.06 15.81 10.84
N ARG A 82 16.54 15.23 11.93
CA ARG A 82 16.64 13.79 12.23
C ARG A 82 16.04 12.91 11.14
N LEU A 83 14.88 13.30 10.59
CA LEU A 83 14.25 12.56 9.48
C LEU A 83 15.14 12.56 8.23
N VAL A 84 15.71 13.72 7.87
CA VAL A 84 16.61 13.83 6.72
C VAL A 84 17.88 13.02 6.92
N GLU A 85 18.49 13.08 8.11
CA GLU A 85 19.68 12.29 8.45
C GLU A 85 19.41 10.79 8.39
N ALA A 86 18.31 10.34 8.99
CA ALA A 86 17.92 8.92 8.98
C ALA A 86 17.72 8.38 7.56
N LEU A 87 16.99 9.10 6.72
CA LEU A 87 16.75 8.69 5.34
C LEU A 87 18.02 8.76 4.47
N THR A 88 18.94 9.68 4.77
CA THR A 88 20.24 9.75 4.09
C THR A 88 21.09 8.53 4.43
N GLU A 89 21.13 8.13 5.70
CA GLU A 89 21.84 6.94 6.16
C GLU A 89 21.28 5.67 5.52
N ILE A 90 19.95 5.52 5.51
CA ILE A 90 19.29 4.38 4.85
C ILE A 90 19.66 4.32 3.37
N ALA A 91 19.59 5.44 2.65
CA ALA A 91 19.94 5.48 1.23
C ALA A 91 21.41 5.13 0.97
N HIS A 92 22.32 5.62 1.82
CA HIS A 92 23.75 5.30 1.72
C HIS A 92 24.03 3.81 1.94
N GLN A 93 23.40 3.19 2.94
CA GLN A 93 23.58 1.75 3.18
C GLN A 93 23.06 0.90 2.01
N MET A 94 22.00 1.33 1.33
CA MET A 94 21.48 0.61 0.17
C MET A 94 22.36 0.76 -1.07
N SER A 95 23.02 1.90 -1.26
CA SER A 95 23.95 2.08 -2.38
C SER A 95 25.23 1.26 -2.24
N GLU A 96 25.72 1.05 -1.01
CA GLU A 96 26.89 0.21 -0.73
C GLU A 96 26.64 -1.29 -0.95
N GLN A 97 25.38 -1.74 -0.87
CA GLN A 97 25.02 -3.15 -0.97
C GLN A 97 24.95 -3.67 -2.43
N ASP A 98 25.28 -2.84 -3.43
CA ASP A 98 25.26 -3.20 -4.86
C ASP A 98 23.92 -3.86 -5.28
N VAL A 99 22.84 -3.51 -4.57
CA VAL A 99 21.50 -3.97 -4.91
C VAL A 99 21.16 -3.26 -6.20
N THR A 100 21.25 -3.98 -7.32
CA THR A 100 20.79 -3.48 -8.63
C THR A 100 19.45 -2.78 -8.42
N HIS A 101 19.43 -1.46 -8.57
CA HIS A 101 18.23 -0.63 -8.53
C HIS A 101 17.33 -1.03 -9.70
N GLN A 102 16.68 -2.19 -9.60
CA GLN A 102 15.64 -2.58 -10.52
C GLN A 102 14.52 -1.57 -10.30
N GLN A 103 14.14 -0.88 -11.37
CA GLN A 103 12.98 -0.02 -11.34
C GLN A 103 11.79 -0.87 -10.90
N THR A 104 11.35 -0.70 -9.66
CA THR A 104 10.21 -1.43 -9.14
C THR A 104 8.98 -0.97 -9.91
N GLU A 105 8.45 -1.85 -10.76
CA GLU A 105 7.19 -1.59 -11.45
C GLU A 105 6.08 -1.49 -10.40
N VAL A 106 5.44 -0.31 -10.37
CA VAL A 106 4.40 0.00 -9.39
C VAL A 106 3.16 -0.78 -9.81
N LEU A 107 2.88 -1.87 -9.11
CA LEU A 107 1.63 -2.60 -9.27
C LEU A 107 0.48 -1.78 -8.71
N LEU A 108 -0.38 -1.33 -9.59
CA LEU A 108 -1.69 -0.77 -9.27
C LEU A 108 -2.72 -1.67 -9.96
N PRO A 109 -3.44 -2.52 -9.21
CA PRO A 109 -4.47 -3.35 -9.83
C PRO A 109 -5.57 -2.45 -10.40
N GLU A 110 -6.20 -2.90 -11.48
CA GLU A 110 -7.42 -2.25 -11.96
C GLU A 110 -8.51 -2.31 -10.88
N ILE A 111 -9.39 -1.31 -10.89
CA ILE A 111 -10.56 -1.30 -10.01
C ILE A 111 -11.43 -2.51 -10.39
N PRO A 112 -11.71 -3.44 -9.46
CA PRO A 112 -12.52 -4.61 -9.76
C PRO A 112 -13.89 -4.26 -10.33
N LEU A 113 -14.39 -5.09 -11.26
CA LEU A 113 -15.72 -4.88 -11.82
C LEU A 113 -16.80 -5.24 -10.79
N LEU A 114 -17.73 -4.31 -10.56
CA LEU A 114 -18.89 -4.56 -9.70
C LEU A 114 -19.95 -5.41 -10.44
N ALA A 115 -20.07 -6.69 -10.10
CA ALA A 115 -21.05 -7.61 -10.69
C ALA A 115 -22.44 -7.48 -10.05
N MET A 116 -22.49 -7.14 -8.76
CA MET A 116 -23.73 -6.89 -8.03
C MET A 116 -23.51 -5.87 -6.92
N THR A 117 -24.59 -5.31 -6.38
CA THR A 117 -24.46 -4.32 -5.32
C THR A 117 -23.90 -4.96 -4.04
N PRO A 118 -23.15 -4.21 -3.21
CA PRO A 118 -22.67 -4.74 -1.93
C PRO A 118 -23.79 -5.22 -1.01
N ARG A 119 -24.99 -4.62 -1.11
CA ARG A 119 -26.18 -5.09 -0.39
C ARG A 119 -26.60 -6.48 -0.84
N ASP A 120 -26.69 -6.70 -2.15
CA ASP A 120 -27.13 -7.99 -2.69
C ASP A 120 -26.10 -9.08 -2.39
N ALA A 121 -24.81 -8.76 -2.53
CA ALA A 121 -23.72 -9.65 -2.16
C ALA A 121 -23.77 -10.04 -0.68
N PHE A 122 -24.09 -9.10 0.21
CA PHE A 122 -24.20 -9.35 1.65
C PHE A 122 -25.33 -10.34 2.01
N TYR A 123 -26.46 -10.31 1.29
CA TYR A 123 -27.60 -11.19 1.55
C TYR A 123 -27.62 -12.47 0.70
N ALA A 124 -26.66 -12.62 -0.22
CA ALA A 124 -26.60 -13.76 -1.10
C ALA A 124 -26.07 -15.02 -0.39
N ASN A 125 -26.35 -16.18 -0.99
CA ASN A 125 -25.75 -17.43 -0.54
C ASN A 125 -24.25 -17.42 -0.88
N THR A 126 -23.42 -17.75 0.11
CA THR A 126 -21.95 -17.76 -0.03
C THR A 126 -21.37 -19.17 0.10
N GLU A 127 -20.15 -19.34 -0.39
CA GLU A 127 -19.28 -20.48 -0.11
C GLU A 127 -17.85 -20.00 0.16
N VAL A 128 -17.02 -20.86 0.74
CA VAL A 128 -15.63 -20.54 1.08
C VAL A 128 -14.72 -21.41 0.21
N ILE A 129 -13.80 -20.79 -0.51
CA ILE A 129 -12.90 -21.46 -1.46
C ILE A 129 -11.46 -20.99 -1.26
N PRO A 130 -10.44 -21.71 -1.76
CA PRO A 130 -9.07 -21.22 -1.75
C PRO A 130 -8.94 -19.91 -2.55
N LEU A 131 -8.23 -18.91 -2.01
CA LEU A 131 -8.03 -17.61 -2.68
C LEU A 131 -7.42 -17.78 -4.09
N LYS A 132 -6.49 -18.73 -4.22
CA LYS A 132 -5.80 -19.05 -5.49
C LYS A 132 -6.74 -19.57 -6.58
N GLU A 133 -7.94 -20.02 -6.22
CA GLU A 133 -8.96 -20.55 -7.14
C GLU A 133 -10.14 -19.59 -7.29
N ALA A 134 -10.06 -18.39 -6.69
CA ALA A 134 -11.18 -17.45 -6.60
C ALA A 134 -11.31 -16.52 -7.81
N SER A 135 -10.37 -16.57 -8.76
CA SER A 135 -10.43 -15.80 -9.99
C SER A 135 -11.73 -16.06 -10.77
N GLY A 136 -12.38 -14.99 -11.22
CA GLY A 136 -13.70 -15.01 -11.86
C GLY A 136 -14.89 -15.14 -10.91
N ARG A 137 -14.67 -15.32 -9.60
CA ARG A 137 -15.74 -15.39 -8.60
C ARG A 137 -16.12 -14.00 -8.10
N ILE A 138 -17.35 -13.88 -7.58
CA ILE A 138 -17.83 -12.66 -6.95
C ILE A 138 -17.49 -12.71 -5.46
N ILE A 139 -16.72 -11.76 -4.96
CA ILE A 139 -16.34 -11.66 -3.55
C ILE A 139 -17.56 -11.34 -2.68
N ALA A 140 -17.65 -11.94 -1.50
CA ALA A 140 -18.75 -11.72 -0.54
C ALA A 140 -18.30 -11.08 0.78
N GLU A 141 -17.01 -10.79 0.92
CA GLU A 141 -16.43 -10.13 2.09
C GLU A 141 -15.51 -8.97 1.68
N PHE A 142 -15.08 -8.17 2.65
CA PHE A 142 -14.11 -7.12 2.41
C PHE A 142 -12.69 -7.70 2.47
N VAL A 143 -11.81 -7.24 1.60
CA VAL A 143 -10.37 -7.52 1.69
C VAL A 143 -9.64 -6.19 1.62
N MET A 144 -8.89 -5.85 2.66
CA MET A 144 -8.17 -4.59 2.78
C MET A 144 -6.75 -4.85 3.22
N VAL A 145 -5.76 -4.22 2.59
CA VAL A 145 -4.38 -4.19 3.10
C VAL A 145 -4.19 -2.95 3.95
N TYR A 146 -3.57 -3.12 5.12
CA TYR A 146 -3.32 -2.02 6.05
C TYR A 146 -1.82 -1.92 6.40
N PRO A 147 -1.21 -0.73 6.36
CA PRO A 147 -1.70 0.51 5.75
C PRO A 147 -1.66 0.44 4.20
N PRO A 148 -2.36 1.33 3.46
CA PRO A 148 -3.14 2.49 3.91
C PRO A 148 -4.57 2.17 4.39
N GLY A 149 -5.02 0.91 4.35
CA GLY A 149 -6.36 0.54 4.79
C GLY A 149 -7.45 0.77 3.74
N ILE A 150 -7.09 0.82 2.46
CA ILE A 150 -8.05 0.93 1.36
C ILE A 150 -8.49 -0.49 0.95
N PRO A 151 -9.79 -0.74 0.76
CA PRO A 151 -10.26 -2.03 0.28
C PRO A 151 -9.68 -2.37 -1.10
N ILE A 152 -9.09 -3.55 -1.21
CA ILE A 152 -8.81 -4.23 -2.48
C ILE A 152 -10.12 -4.77 -3.05
N PHE A 153 -10.98 -5.29 -2.17
CA PHE A 153 -12.30 -5.80 -2.53
C PHE A 153 -13.38 -5.27 -1.61
N ILE A 154 -14.52 -4.95 -2.21
CA ILE A 154 -15.82 -4.83 -1.55
C ILE A 154 -16.77 -5.94 -2.03
N PRO A 155 -17.72 -6.40 -1.18
CA PRO A 155 -18.68 -7.43 -1.59
C PRO A 155 -19.40 -7.06 -2.90
N GLY A 156 -19.50 -8.02 -3.81
CA GLY A 156 -20.13 -7.84 -5.12
C GLY A 156 -19.17 -7.57 -6.29
N GLU A 157 -17.88 -7.38 -6.01
CA GLU A 157 -16.83 -7.26 -7.04
C GLU A 157 -16.34 -8.62 -7.55
N ILE A 158 -15.86 -8.64 -8.80
CA ILE A 158 -15.25 -9.82 -9.42
C ILE A 158 -13.77 -9.87 -9.07
N ILE A 159 -13.33 -11.02 -8.57
CA ILE A 159 -11.92 -11.31 -8.28
C ILE A 159 -11.19 -11.60 -9.59
N THR A 160 -10.07 -10.93 -9.83
CA THR A 160 -9.17 -11.22 -10.96
C THR A 160 -7.83 -11.79 -10.50
N GLU A 161 -7.09 -12.44 -11.40
CA GLU A 161 -5.71 -12.90 -11.14
C GLU A 161 -4.78 -11.76 -10.70
N GLU A 162 -4.95 -10.57 -11.26
CA GLU A 162 -4.15 -9.40 -10.92
C GLU A 162 -4.39 -8.95 -9.48
N ASN A 163 -5.65 -8.99 -9.03
CA ASN A 163 -5.98 -8.68 -7.64
C ASN A 163 -5.37 -9.72 -6.68
N ILE A 164 -5.43 -11.01 -7.04
CA ILE A 164 -4.83 -12.09 -6.23
C ILE A 164 -3.31 -11.89 -6.15
N SER A 165 -2.65 -11.60 -7.27
CA SER A 165 -1.22 -11.31 -7.31
C SER A 165 -0.85 -10.10 -6.45
N TYR A 166 -1.66 -9.03 -6.53
CA TYR A 166 -1.47 -7.83 -5.71
C TYR A 166 -1.58 -8.14 -4.22
N ILE A 167 -2.58 -8.92 -3.81
CA ILE A 167 -2.74 -9.37 -2.41
C ILE A 167 -1.50 -10.11 -1.93
N PHE A 168 -1.01 -11.11 -2.69
CA PHE A 168 0.16 -11.88 -2.28
C PHE A 168 1.41 -11.00 -2.16
N LYS A 169 1.62 -10.04 -3.06
CA LYS A 169 2.76 -9.13 -2.95
C LYS A 169 2.72 -8.28 -1.67
N ASN A 170 1.54 -7.83 -1.25
CA ASN A 170 1.39 -7.09 0.01
C ASN A 170 1.68 -7.97 1.24
N LEU A 171 1.22 -9.23 1.21
CA LEU A 171 1.53 -10.21 2.25
C LEU A 171 3.03 -10.52 2.33
N ASP A 172 3.69 -10.68 1.19
CA ASP A 172 5.13 -10.92 1.11
C ASP A 172 5.96 -9.73 1.64
N ALA A 173 5.43 -8.50 1.50
CA ALA A 173 6.00 -7.29 2.11
C ALA A 173 5.75 -7.18 3.62
N GLY A 174 5.01 -8.12 4.21
CA GLY A 174 4.67 -8.14 5.64
C GLY A 174 3.50 -7.23 6.03
N LEU A 175 2.75 -6.70 5.05
CA LEU A 175 1.59 -5.84 5.33
C LEU A 175 0.39 -6.71 5.75
N PRO A 176 -0.26 -6.43 6.90
CA PRO A 176 -1.41 -7.20 7.33
C PRO A 176 -2.64 -6.97 6.44
N VAL A 177 -3.42 -8.04 6.26
CA VAL A 177 -4.72 -8.01 5.59
C VAL A 177 -5.84 -8.03 6.63
N GLN A 178 -6.85 -7.17 6.45
CA GLN A 178 -8.01 -7.02 7.30
C GLN A 178 -9.32 -7.15 6.50
N GLY A 179 -10.37 -7.61 7.16
CA GLY A 179 -11.69 -7.80 6.56
C GLY A 179 -12.12 -9.26 6.39
N PRO A 180 -11.30 -10.14 5.78
CA PRO A 180 -11.70 -11.52 5.55
C PRO A 180 -11.79 -12.29 6.86
N GLU A 181 -12.68 -13.29 6.88
CA GLU A 181 -12.89 -14.14 8.04
C GLU A 181 -11.67 -15.02 8.35
N ASP A 182 -10.96 -15.48 7.32
CA ASP A 182 -9.68 -16.15 7.45
C ASP A 182 -8.54 -15.13 7.50
N SER A 183 -7.97 -14.94 8.69
CA SER A 183 -6.85 -14.02 8.92
C SER A 183 -5.57 -14.41 8.17
N THR A 184 -5.45 -15.67 7.72
CA THR A 184 -4.31 -16.13 6.90
C THR A 184 -4.54 -15.91 5.41
N LEU A 185 -5.77 -15.57 5.02
CA LEU A 185 -6.19 -15.33 3.64
C LEU A 185 -5.95 -16.53 2.69
N ASN A 186 -5.86 -17.73 3.24
CA ASN A 186 -5.77 -18.95 2.43
C ASN A 186 -7.12 -19.26 1.78
N MET A 187 -8.19 -19.00 2.53
CA MET A 187 -9.56 -19.16 2.11
C MET A 187 -10.24 -17.81 1.98
N ILE A 188 -11.18 -17.70 1.04
CA ILE A 188 -11.94 -16.48 0.79
C ILE A 188 -13.42 -16.83 0.58
N ARG A 189 -14.30 -15.96 1.08
CA ARG A 189 -15.75 -16.08 0.95
C ARG A 189 -16.24 -15.43 -0.34
N VAL A 190 -16.91 -16.22 -1.15
CA VAL A 190 -17.45 -15.81 -2.46
C VAL A 190 -18.93 -16.15 -2.57
N ILE A 191 -19.62 -15.53 -3.53
CA ILE A 191 -20.99 -15.86 -3.87
C ILE A 191 -21.04 -17.28 -4.45
N LYS A 192 -21.95 -18.10 -3.92
CA LYS A 192 -22.13 -19.49 -4.33
C LYS A 192 -22.68 -19.56 -5.74
N GLU A 193 -22.01 -20.32 -6.61
CA GLU A 193 -22.50 -20.53 -7.97
C GLU A 193 -23.78 -21.39 -7.98
N GLN A 194 -24.80 -20.95 -8.71
CA GLN A 194 -25.98 -21.75 -8.97
C GLN A 194 -25.75 -22.53 -10.27
N LYS A 195 -25.41 -23.81 -10.16
CA LYS A 195 -25.44 -24.72 -11.31
C LYS A 195 -26.90 -25.10 -11.59
N ALA A 196 -27.32 -24.98 -12.85
CA ALA A 196 -28.60 -25.52 -13.29
C ALA A 196 -28.65 -27.02 -12.96
N ILE A 197 -29.77 -27.47 -12.40
CA ILE A 197 -30.03 -28.91 -12.26
C ILE A 197 -30.15 -29.45 -13.70
N GLN A 198 -29.20 -30.29 -14.11
CA GLN A 198 -29.28 -31.04 -15.36
C GLN A 198 -30.17 -32.27 -15.19
#